data_AF-A0A3L7LXX9-F1
#
_entry.id   AF-A0A3L7LXX9-F1
#
_cell.length_a   1.000
_cell.length_b   1.000
_cell.length_c   1.000
_cell.angle_alpha   90.00
_cell.angle_beta   90.00
_cell.angle_gamma   90.00
#
_symmetry.space_group_name_H-M   'P 1'
#
loop_
_entity.id
_entity.type
_entity.pdbx_description
1 polymer ?
#
loop_
_entity_poly.entity_id
_entity_poly.type
_entity_poly.pdbx_seq_one_letter_code
_entity_poly.pdbx_strand_id
1 'polypeptide(L)'
;MDKFRVQGPTRLSGEVTISGAKNAALPILFAALLAEEPVEIQNVPKLKDIDTTMKLLGQLGARVERNGSVHVDASDADVYCAPYELVKTMRASIWALGPLVARFGQGQVSLPG
;
A
#
# COMPACT_ATOMS: atom_id res chain seq x y z
N MET A 1 -20.00 1.81 -13.27
CA MET A 1 -20.17 1.33 -11.88
C MET A 1 -20.42 -0.16 -11.98
N ASP A 2 -19.48 -0.95 -11.49
CA ASP A 2 -19.59 -2.40 -11.54
C ASP A 2 -20.66 -2.86 -10.55
N LYS A 3 -21.37 -3.93 -10.90
CA LYS A 3 -22.45 -4.49 -10.08
C LYS A 3 -22.33 -6.00 -10.03
N PHE A 4 -22.62 -6.57 -8.87
CA PHE A 4 -22.79 -8.01 -8.72
C PHE A 4 -24.26 -8.37 -8.89
N ARG A 5 -24.56 -9.34 -9.76
CA ARG A 5 -25.87 -10.01 -9.81
C ARG A 5 -25.70 -11.41 -9.24
N VAL A 6 -26.16 -11.61 -8.01
CA VAL A 6 -26.08 -12.90 -7.31
C VAL A 6 -27.42 -13.61 -7.45
N GLN A 7 -27.40 -14.89 -7.84
CA GLN A 7 -28.60 -15.74 -7.96
C GLN A 7 -28.47 -16.94 -7.02
N GLY A 8 -29.60 -17.39 -6.47
CA GLY A 8 -29.66 -18.48 -5.50
C GLY A 8 -31.10 -18.95 -5.25
N PRO A 9 -31.33 -19.82 -4.26
CA PRO A 9 -30.37 -20.35 -3.28
C PRO A 9 -29.45 -21.46 -3.83
N THR A 10 -28.19 -21.51 -3.40
CA THR A 10 -27.21 -22.55 -3.79
C THR A 10 -26.26 -22.84 -2.64
N ARG A 11 -26.02 -24.14 -2.35
CA ARG A 11 -25.04 -24.57 -1.34
C ARG A 11 -23.63 -24.52 -1.93
N LEU A 12 -22.70 -23.83 -1.27
CA LEU A 12 -21.29 -23.81 -1.67
C LEU A 12 -20.60 -25.13 -1.28
N SER A 13 -19.70 -25.61 -2.15
CA SER A 13 -18.83 -26.77 -1.91
C SER A 13 -17.53 -26.59 -2.70
N GLY A 14 -16.40 -26.78 -2.03
CA GLY A 14 -15.06 -26.61 -2.62
C GLY A 14 -14.07 -26.01 -1.62
N GLU A 15 -12.89 -25.66 -2.12
CA GLU A 15 -11.78 -25.09 -1.35
C GLU A 15 -11.32 -23.76 -1.95
N VAL A 16 -10.78 -22.88 -1.12
CA VAL A 16 -10.21 -21.60 -1.55
C VAL A 16 -8.91 -21.32 -0.81
N THR A 17 -7.96 -20.69 -1.49
CA THR A 17 -6.73 -20.19 -0.87
C THR A 17 -6.94 -18.78 -0.33
N ILE A 18 -6.63 -18.57 0.95
CA ILE A 18 -6.74 -17.26 1.58
C ILE A 18 -5.55 -16.38 1.17
N SER A 19 -5.83 -15.17 0.71
CA SER A 19 -4.80 -14.16 0.43
C SER A 19 -4.19 -13.60 1.72
N GLY A 20 -3.01 -12.99 1.62
CA GLY A 20 -2.40 -12.33 2.77
C GLY A 20 -3.22 -11.18 3.37
N ALA A 21 -2.85 -10.80 4.60
CA ALA A 21 -3.61 -9.84 5.40
C ALA A 21 -3.39 -8.41 4.92
N LYS A 22 -4.43 -7.78 4.35
CA LYS A 22 -4.42 -6.38 3.91
C LYS A 22 -3.88 -5.42 4.98
N ASN A 23 -4.38 -5.53 6.21
CA ASN A 23 -4.05 -4.61 7.29
C ASN A 23 -2.63 -4.80 7.85
N ALA A 24 -1.98 -5.93 7.54
CA ALA A 24 -0.55 -6.12 7.79
C ALA A 24 0.28 -5.59 6.61
N ALA A 25 -0.15 -5.87 5.37
CA ALA A 25 0.55 -5.44 4.17
C ALA A 25 0.66 -3.91 4.06
N LEU A 26 -0.39 -3.16 4.42
CA LEU A 26 -0.41 -1.69 4.34
C LEU A 26 0.73 -1.02 5.15
N PRO A 27 0.86 -1.23 6.47
CA PRO A 27 1.97 -0.63 7.24
C PRO A 27 3.33 -1.20 6.82
N ILE A 28 3.44 -2.47 6.45
CA ILE A 28 4.71 -3.06 5.97
C ILE A 28 5.19 -2.36 4.68
N LEU A 29 4.28 -2.09 3.74
CA LEU A 29 4.61 -1.36 2.52
C LEU A 29 5.13 0.06 2.80
N PHE A 30 4.52 0.79 3.74
CA PHE A 30 5.03 2.11 4.14
C PHE A 30 6.35 2.01 4.91
N ALA A 31 6.53 0.98 5.73
CA ALA A 31 7.77 0.75 6.46
C ALA A 31 8.97 0.48 5.53
N ALA A 32 8.74 0.03 4.29
CA ALA A 32 9.81 -0.09 3.29
C ALA A 32 10.51 1.25 2.99
N LEU A 33 9.86 2.39 3.25
CA LEU A 33 10.52 3.71 3.18
C LEU A 33 11.68 3.84 4.18
N LEU A 34 11.74 3.03 5.24
CA LEU A 34 12.84 3.04 6.21
C LEU A 34 14.10 2.34 5.68
N ALA A 35 13.98 1.46 4.68
CA ALA A 35 15.08 0.64 4.21
C ALA A 35 16.01 1.42 3.27
N GLU A 36 17.32 1.20 3.43
CA GLU A 36 18.36 1.74 2.54
C GLU A 36 18.61 0.87 1.30
N GLU A 37 18.06 -0.34 1.28
CA GLU A 37 18.17 -1.31 0.18
C GLU A 37 16.77 -1.75 -0.29
N PRO A 38 16.63 -2.28 -1.52
CA PRO A 38 15.36 -2.81 -2.02
C PRO A 38 14.76 -3.89 -1.12
N VAL A 39 13.45 -3.80 -0.87
CA VAL A 39 12.69 -4.74 -0.03
C VAL A 39 11.69 -5.52 -0.89
N GLU A 40 11.67 -6.83 -0.73
CA GLU A 40 10.63 -7.71 -1.28
C GLU A 40 9.58 -8.04 -0.20
N ILE A 41 8.31 -7.82 -0.51
CA ILE A 41 7.17 -8.14 0.35
C ILE A 41 6.31 -9.20 -0.35
N GLN A 42 6.30 -10.39 0.22
CA GLN A 42 5.57 -11.54 -0.29
C GLN A 42 4.14 -11.64 0.26
N ASN A 43 3.31 -12.45 -0.39
CA ASN A 43 1.91 -12.69 0.00
C ASN A 43 1.08 -11.40 0.17
N VAL A 44 1.30 -10.39 -0.67
CA VAL A 44 0.53 -9.15 -0.65
C VAL A 44 -0.79 -9.35 -1.42
N PRO A 45 -1.96 -9.11 -0.83
CA PRO A 45 -3.23 -9.32 -1.51
C PRO A 45 -3.44 -8.31 -2.64
N LYS A 46 -4.08 -8.73 -3.74
CA LYS A 46 -4.38 -7.85 -4.89
C LYS A 46 -5.68 -7.08 -4.65
N LEU A 47 -5.58 -5.94 -3.99
CA LEU A 47 -6.72 -5.09 -3.61
C LEU A 47 -6.45 -3.62 -3.93
N LYS A 48 -7.51 -2.85 -4.14
CA LYS A 48 -7.44 -1.41 -4.46
C LYS A 48 -6.63 -0.60 -3.45
N ASP A 49 -6.75 -0.90 -2.16
CA ASP A 49 -5.97 -0.22 -1.10
C ASP A 49 -4.47 -0.42 -1.32
N ILE A 50 -4.04 -1.63 -1.69
CA ILE A 50 -2.63 -1.90 -1.97
C ILE A 50 -2.16 -1.16 -3.22
N ASP A 51 -2.96 -1.18 -4.28
CA ASP A 51 -2.61 -0.46 -5.51
C ASP A 51 -2.51 1.06 -5.26
N THR A 52 -3.30 1.58 -4.32
CA THR A 52 -3.26 2.99 -3.89
C THR A 52 -1.99 3.27 -3.08
N THR A 53 -1.61 2.38 -2.15
CA THR A 53 -0.34 2.46 -1.42
C THR A 53 0.87 2.43 -2.37
N MET A 54 0.90 1.50 -3.33
CA MET A 54 2.00 1.43 -4.31
C MET A 54 2.14 2.72 -5.12
N LYS A 55 1.01 3.31 -5.54
CA LYS A 55 1.00 4.61 -6.22
C LYS A 55 1.51 5.75 -5.34
N LEU A 56 1.11 5.77 -4.06
CA LEU A 56 1.56 6.79 -3.12
C LEU A 56 3.06 6.68 -2.87
N LEU A 57 3.58 5.47 -2.66
CA LEU A 57 5.03 5.22 -2.53
C LEU A 57 5.79 5.71 -3.78
N GLY A 58 5.24 5.46 -4.98
CA GLY A 58 5.78 6.00 -6.23
C GLY A 58 5.86 7.53 -6.27
N GLN A 59 4.85 8.22 -5.73
CA GLN A 59 4.85 9.69 -5.64
C GLN A 59 5.80 10.24 -4.58
N LEU A 60 6.20 9.42 -3.61
CA LEU A 60 7.24 9.75 -2.63
C LEU A 60 8.67 9.50 -3.18
N GLY A 61 8.79 9.09 -4.45
CA GLY A 61 10.08 8.82 -5.11
C GLY A 61 10.56 7.37 -5.01
N ALA A 62 9.81 6.47 -4.37
CA ALA A 62 10.18 5.05 -4.33
C ALA A 62 9.85 4.35 -5.66
N ARG A 63 10.72 3.45 -6.11
CA ARG A 63 10.43 2.53 -7.22
C ARG A 63 9.64 1.35 -6.69
N VAL A 64 8.45 1.12 -7.24
CA VAL A 64 7.54 0.07 -6.77
C VAL A 64 7.05 -0.79 -7.93
N GLU A 65 7.30 -2.09 -7.84
CA GLU A 65 6.92 -3.06 -8.87
C GLU A 65 6.20 -4.26 -8.26
N ARG A 66 5.34 -4.91 -9.04
CA ARG A 66 4.67 -6.15 -8.64
C ARG A 66 4.89 -7.24 -9.68
N ASN A 67 5.58 -8.30 -9.26
CA ASN A 67 5.75 -9.53 -10.04
C ASN A 67 5.75 -10.74 -9.09
N GLY A 68 4.55 -11.29 -8.81
CA GLY A 68 4.35 -12.31 -7.78
C GLY A 68 4.39 -11.76 -6.34
N SER A 69 5.42 -10.99 -6.01
CA SER A 69 5.59 -10.19 -4.80
C SER A 69 5.63 -8.69 -5.12
N VAL A 70 5.59 -7.84 -4.10
CA VAL A 70 5.77 -6.40 -4.25
C VAL A 70 7.20 -6.03 -3.88
N HIS A 71 7.91 -5.40 -4.81
CA HIS A 71 9.25 -4.89 -4.60
C HIS A 71 9.17 -3.38 -4.40
N VAL A 72 9.84 -2.87 -3.36
CA VAL A 72 9.91 -1.44 -3.04
C VAL A 72 11.37 -1.07 -2.87
N ASP A 73 11.84 -0.14 -3.68
CA ASP A 73 13.15 0.48 -3.51
C ASP A 73 12.95 1.98 -3.22
N ALA A 74 13.27 2.36 -1.97
CA ALA A 74 13.16 3.71 -1.47
C ALA A 74 14.53 4.42 -1.36
N SER A 75 15.56 3.92 -2.03
CA SER A 75 16.92 4.51 -2.02
C SER A 75 16.92 5.92 -2.60
N ASP A 76 16.12 6.15 -3.64
CA ASP A 76 16.01 7.42 -4.37
C ASP A 76 14.81 8.28 -3.93
N ALA A 77 14.17 7.95 -2.79
CA ALA A 77 13.01 8.68 -2.31
C ALA A 77 13.41 10.08 -1.79
N ASP A 78 12.95 11.13 -2.48
CA ASP A 78 13.30 12.53 -2.22
C ASP A 78 12.06 13.43 -1.99
N VAL A 79 10.85 12.88 -2.09
CA VAL A 79 9.60 13.60 -1.86
C VAL A 79 9.00 13.21 -0.51
N TYR A 80 8.89 14.18 0.39
CA TYR A 80 8.43 13.97 1.76
C TYR A 80 6.98 14.44 1.99
N CYS A 81 6.24 14.71 0.92
CA CYS A 81 4.85 15.18 0.97
C CYS A 81 3.90 14.18 0.32
N ALA A 82 3.00 13.59 1.11
CA ALA A 82 1.93 12.73 0.63
C ALA A 82 0.73 13.60 0.18
N PRO A 83 0.39 13.60 -1.13
CA PRO A 83 -0.59 14.54 -1.68
C PRO A 83 -2.01 14.22 -1.22
N TYR A 84 -2.77 15.30 -1.00
CA TYR A 84 -4.16 15.25 -0.53
C TYR A 84 -5.06 14.34 -1.39
N GLU A 85 -4.89 14.38 -2.71
CA GLU A 85 -5.72 13.62 -3.65
C GLU A 85 -5.66 12.10 -3.43
N LEU A 86 -4.52 11.57 -2.98
CA LEU A 86 -4.42 10.15 -2.60
C LEU A 86 -4.86 9.92 -1.17
N VAL A 87 -4.47 10.81 -0.24
CA VAL A 87 -4.81 10.68 1.17
C VAL A 87 -6.33 10.65 1.41
N LYS A 88 -7.09 11.51 0.71
CA LYS A 88 -8.56 11.55 0.82
C LYS A 88 -9.25 10.25 0.39
N THR A 89 -8.59 9.45 -0.45
CA THR A 89 -9.15 8.19 -0.94
C THR A 89 -8.93 7.03 0.03
N MET A 90 -7.97 7.15 0.94
CA MET A 90 -7.59 6.08 1.87
C MET A 90 -6.93 6.63 3.14
N ARG A 91 -7.63 6.54 4.28
CA ARG A 91 -7.13 6.96 5.60
C ARG A 91 -5.80 6.29 6.00
N ALA A 92 -5.56 5.06 5.55
CA ALA A 92 -4.33 4.32 5.86
C ALA A 92 -3.04 4.97 5.29
N SER A 93 -3.16 5.96 4.40
CA SER A 93 -2.04 6.78 3.93
C SER A 93 -1.28 7.51 5.05
N ILE A 94 -1.90 7.70 6.22
CA ILE A 94 -1.24 8.25 7.41
C ILE A 94 0.00 7.47 7.85
N TRP A 95 0.08 6.17 7.51
CA TRP A 95 1.24 5.35 7.81
C TRP A 95 2.53 5.80 7.13
N ALA A 96 2.46 6.61 6.06
CA ALA A 96 3.64 7.21 5.44
C ALA A 96 4.37 8.19 6.39
N LEU A 97 3.64 8.85 7.31
CA LEU A 97 4.21 9.91 8.14
C LEU A 97 5.34 9.41 9.05
N GLY A 98 5.15 8.25 9.68
CA GLY A 98 6.13 7.68 10.61
C GLY A 98 7.48 7.42 9.94
N PRO A 99 7.55 6.59 8.88
CA PRO A 99 8.76 6.34 8.12
C PRO A 99 9.41 7.60 7.55
N LEU A 100 8.61 8.54 7.03
CA LEU A 100 9.13 9.78 6.45
C LEU A 100 9.89 10.61 7.50
N VAL A 101 9.25 10.87 8.64
CA VAL A 101 9.86 11.65 9.72
C VAL A 101 11.06 10.90 10.33
N ALA A 102 10.95 9.59 10.50
CA ALA A 102 12.02 8.79 11.12
C ALA A 102 13.29 8.71 10.27
N ARG A 103 13.18 8.53 8.95
CA ARG A 103 14.34 8.41 8.06
C ARG A 103 14.85 9.75 7.53
N PHE A 104 13.95 10.65 7.15
CA PHE A 104 14.30 11.89 6.44
C PHE A 104 14.21 13.15 7.32
N GLY A 105 13.80 13.00 8.59
CA GLY A 105 13.67 14.12 9.54
C GLY A 105 12.46 15.03 9.28
N GLN A 106 11.70 14.78 8.21
CA GLN A 106 10.53 15.57 7.81
C GLN A 106 9.50 14.69 7.09
N GLY A 107 8.24 15.08 7.18
CA GLY A 107 7.15 14.41 6.47
C GLY A 107 5.88 15.25 6.56
N GLN A 108 5.22 15.45 5.44
CA GLN A 108 3.94 16.14 5.34
C GLN A 108 2.90 15.16 4.82
N VAL A 109 1.91 14.82 5.64
CA VAL A 109 0.79 13.99 5.23
C VAL A 109 -0.49 14.74 5.53
N SER A 110 -1.42 14.76 4.56
CA SER A 110 -2.72 15.39 4.77
C SER A 110 -3.47 14.70 5.91
N LEU A 111 -4.18 15.46 6.75
CA LEU A 111 -5.00 14.87 7.82
C LEU A 111 -6.17 14.11 7.18
N PRO A 112 -6.33 12.80 7.43
CA PRO A 112 -7.47 12.07 6.88
C PRO A 112 -8.77 12.48 7.58
N GLY A 113 -9.74 12.95 6.81
CA GLY A 113 -11.03 13.40 7.32
C GLY A 113 -11.73 14.32 6.34
#